data_AF-A0A8I1Y825-F1
#
_entry.id   AF-A0A8I1Y825-F1
#
_cell.length_a   1.000
_cell.length_b   1.000
_cell.length_c   1.000
_cell.angle_alpha   90.00
_cell.angle_beta   90.00
_cell.angle_gamma   90.00
#
_symmetry.space_group_name_H-M   'P 1'
#
loop_
_entity.id
_entity.type
_entity.pdbx_description
1 polymer ?
#
loop_
_entity_poly.entity_id
_entity_poly.type
_entity_poly.pdbx_seq_one_letter_code
_entity_poly.pdbx_strand_id
1 'polypeptide(L)'
;MSDPDKTGPGSSSLIDSLRQAIEQAEERVATLGPDQCTARLLAALANQSVQEHFIKHILNGEGFSRGYCLGSFIPEEDRIVFEFICMPPKICLFPMKFLVRMNIITQAVIEVIDPAPTWVPVHEQLPGAMFRL
;
A
#
# COMPACT_ATOMS: atom_id res chain seq x y z
N MET A 1 -4.43 -20.69 28.94
CA MET A 1 -5.22 -21.08 27.76
C MET A 1 -4.88 -20.07 26.69
N SER A 2 -4.00 -20.45 25.77
CA SER A 2 -3.58 -19.61 24.65
C SER A 2 -4.44 -19.99 23.45
N ASP A 3 -5.23 -19.05 22.94
CA ASP A 3 -5.94 -19.22 21.66
C ASP A 3 -4.90 -19.28 20.53
N PRO A 4 -4.82 -20.37 19.75
CA PRO A 4 -4.06 -20.37 18.52
C PRO A 4 -4.95 -19.85 17.39
N ASP A 5 -4.43 -18.83 16.71
CA ASP A 5 -4.54 -18.66 15.26
C ASP A 5 -5.94 -18.41 14.65
N LYS A 6 -6.29 -17.11 14.54
CA LYS A 6 -7.36 -16.60 13.67
C LYS A 6 -6.79 -16.06 12.35
N THR A 7 -5.85 -16.75 11.70
CA THR A 7 -5.65 -16.55 10.26
C THR A 7 -6.63 -17.46 9.50
N GLY A 8 -7.75 -16.89 9.09
CA GLY A 8 -8.75 -17.64 8.32
C GLY A 8 -8.20 -18.08 6.95
N PRO A 9 -8.73 -19.15 6.34
CA PRO A 9 -8.26 -19.69 5.06
C PRO A 9 -8.27 -18.70 3.88
N GLY A 10 -8.95 -17.55 4.03
CA GLY A 10 -8.95 -16.47 3.03
C GLY A 10 -7.74 -15.53 3.11
N SER A 11 -7.08 -15.37 4.27
CA SER A 11 -5.95 -14.45 4.39
C SER A 11 -4.68 -15.01 3.75
N SER A 12 -4.42 -16.31 3.92
CA SER A 12 -3.27 -16.98 3.29
C SER A 12 -3.35 -16.95 1.76
N SER A 13 -4.53 -17.22 1.19
CA SER A 13 -4.73 -17.16 -0.27
C SER A 13 -4.57 -15.74 -0.83
N LEU A 14 -4.93 -14.72 -0.06
CA LEU A 14 -4.74 -13.32 -0.46
C LEU A 14 -3.26 -12.91 -0.40
N ILE A 15 -2.52 -13.39 0.59
CA ILE A 15 -1.07 -13.17 0.68
C ILE A 15 -0.38 -13.76 -0.56
N ASP A 16 -0.70 -15.00 -0.92
CA ASP A 16 -0.09 -15.65 -2.08
C ASP A 16 -0.47 -14.94 -3.39
N SER A 17 -1.74 -14.51 -3.51
CA SER A 17 -2.21 -13.72 -4.66
C SER A 17 -1.49 -12.36 -4.75
N LEU A 18 -1.24 -11.71 -3.61
CA LEU A 18 -0.54 -10.44 -3.54
C LEU A 18 0.94 -10.61 -3.93
N ARG A 19 1.61 -11.65 -3.42
CA ARG A 19 2.99 -11.98 -3.82
C ARG A 19 3.11 -12.19 -5.32
N GLN A 20 2.21 -12.99 -5.90
CA GLN A 20 2.19 -13.22 -7.35
C GLN A 20 1.95 -11.93 -8.14
N ALA A 21 1.09 -11.03 -7.65
CA ALA A 21 0.86 -9.74 -8.29
C ALA A 21 2.09 -8.82 -8.22
N ILE A 22 2.84 -8.86 -7.12
CA ILE A 22 4.09 -8.11 -6.96
C ILE A 22 5.15 -8.62 -7.94
N GLU A 23 5.34 -9.94 -8.03
CA GLU A 23 6.28 -10.55 -8.99
C GLU A 23 5.97 -10.13 -10.43
N GLN A 24 4.69 -10.19 -10.84
CA GLN A 24 4.26 -9.73 -12.17
C GLN A 24 4.49 -8.24 -12.39
N ALA A 25 4.32 -7.41 -11.36
CA ALA A 25 4.58 -5.98 -11.43
C ALA A 25 6.08 -5.68 -11.56
N GLU A 26 6.93 -6.40 -10.82
CA GLU A 26 8.39 -6.28 -10.92
C GLU A 26 8.89 -6.63 -12.32
N GLU A 27 8.39 -7.71 -12.93
CA GLU A 27 8.72 -8.07 -14.31
C GLU A 27 8.34 -6.96 -15.30
N ARG A 28 7.14 -6.38 -15.18
CA ARG A 28 6.69 -5.29 -16.06
C ARG A 28 7.51 -4.03 -15.87
N VAL A 29 7.81 -3.67 -14.63
CA VAL A 29 8.58 -2.47 -14.31
C VAL A 29 10.03 -2.60 -14.81
N ALA A 30 10.63 -3.79 -14.73
CA ALA A 30 11.95 -4.06 -15.30
C ALA A 30 12.00 -3.80 -16.82
N THR A 31 10.89 -3.98 -17.54
CA THR A 31 10.83 -3.70 -18.99
C THR A 31 10.65 -2.22 -19.34
N LEU A 32 10.03 -1.42 -18.45
CA LEU A 32 9.67 -0.03 -18.73
C LEU A 32 10.65 0.99 -18.13
N GLY A 33 11.50 0.55 -17.19
CA GLY A 33 12.39 1.40 -16.41
C GLY A 33 11.67 1.96 -15.17
N PRO A 34 11.94 1.44 -13.96
CA PRO A 34 11.32 1.99 -12.75
C PRO A 34 11.69 3.45 -12.55
N ASP A 35 10.70 4.31 -12.35
CA ASP A 35 10.94 5.50 -11.56
C ASP A 35 11.27 5.08 -10.11
N GLN A 36 12.03 5.91 -9.40
CA GLN A 36 12.52 5.55 -8.07
C GLN A 36 11.40 5.28 -7.07
N CYS A 37 10.22 5.88 -7.22
CA CYS A 37 9.12 5.65 -6.31
C CYS A 37 8.49 4.27 -6.55
N THR A 38 8.27 3.90 -7.81
CA THR A 38 7.72 2.59 -8.17
C THR A 38 8.59 1.45 -7.62
N ALA A 39 9.92 1.54 -7.75
CA ALA A 39 10.83 0.55 -7.19
C ALA A 39 10.71 0.43 -5.66
N ARG A 40 10.62 1.56 -4.96
CA ARG A 40 10.46 1.58 -3.49
C ARG A 40 9.11 1.05 -3.04
N LEU A 41 8.06 1.33 -3.81
CA LEU A 41 6.70 0.82 -3.55
C LEU A 41 6.66 -0.70 -3.64
N LEU A 42 7.28 -1.29 -4.67
CA LEU A 42 7.38 -2.75 -4.82
C LEU A 42 8.22 -3.36 -3.69
N ALA A 43 9.37 -2.76 -3.37
CA ALA A 43 10.19 -3.20 -2.24
C ALA A 43 9.43 -3.17 -0.91
N ALA A 44 8.62 -2.14 -0.67
CA ALA A 44 7.75 -2.07 0.51
C ALA A 44 6.68 -3.17 0.49
N LEU A 45 6.03 -3.41 -0.65
CA LEU A 45 5.03 -4.48 -0.80
C LEU A 45 5.61 -5.89 -0.65
N ALA A 46 6.90 -6.10 -0.90
CA ALA A 46 7.57 -7.37 -0.64
C ALA A 46 7.73 -7.66 0.87
N ASN A 47 7.62 -6.64 1.73
CA ASN A 47 7.69 -6.81 3.18
C ASN A 47 6.41 -7.43 3.75
N GLN A 48 6.54 -8.48 4.56
CA GLN A 48 5.39 -9.20 5.14
C GLN A 48 4.47 -8.31 5.97
N SER A 49 5.02 -7.41 6.80
CA SER A 49 4.20 -6.53 7.64
C SER A 49 3.36 -5.59 6.78
N VAL A 50 3.92 -5.08 5.68
CA VAL A 50 3.18 -4.25 4.71
C VAL A 50 2.08 -5.06 4.03
N GLN A 51 2.33 -6.31 3.64
CA GLN A 51 1.31 -7.20 3.05
C GLN A 51 0.15 -7.44 4.01
N GLU A 52 0.43 -7.65 5.30
CA GLU A 52 -0.60 -7.86 6.33
C GLU A 52 -1.53 -6.63 6.45
N HIS A 53 -0.96 -5.42 6.49
CA HIS A 53 -1.75 -4.18 6.49
C HIS A 53 -2.53 -4.00 5.19
N PHE A 54 -1.91 -4.24 4.04
CA PHE A 54 -2.58 -4.17 2.74
C PHE A 54 -3.80 -5.10 2.69
N ILE A 55 -3.64 -6.35 3.10
CA ILE A 55 -4.70 -7.36 3.08
C ILE A 55 -5.79 -7.06 4.11
N LYS A 56 -5.43 -6.51 5.28
CA LYS A 56 -6.41 -6.03 6.26
C LYS A 56 -7.39 -5.04 5.62
N HIS A 57 -6.92 -4.11 4.79
CA HIS A 57 -7.79 -3.17 4.07
C HIS A 57 -8.70 -3.89 3.05
N ILE A 58 -8.15 -4.84 2.26
CA ILE A 58 -8.96 -5.64 1.32
C ILE A 58 -10.05 -6.43 2.04
N LEU A 59 -9.71 -7.10 3.15
CA LEU A 59 -10.65 -7.86 3.98
C LEU A 59 -11.71 -6.97 4.64
N ASN A 60 -11.39 -5.71 4.88
CA ASN A 60 -12.35 -4.70 5.33
C ASN A 60 -13.29 -4.21 4.23
N GLY A 61 -13.19 -4.73 3.00
CA GLY A 61 -14.03 -4.30 1.87
C GLY A 61 -13.59 -2.96 1.29
N GLU A 62 -12.30 -2.66 1.38
CA GLU A 62 -11.70 -1.45 0.82
C GLU A 62 -10.94 -1.82 -0.47
N GLY A 63 -11.09 -1.02 -1.51
CA GLY A 63 -10.42 -1.20 -2.78
C GLY A 63 -9.13 -0.41 -2.84
N PHE A 64 -8.03 -1.05 -3.22
CA PHE A 64 -6.78 -0.33 -3.47
C PHE A 64 -6.97 0.68 -4.61
N SER A 65 -6.60 1.93 -4.35
CA SER A 65 -6.71 3.04 -5.31
C SER A 65 -5.35 3.31 -5.96
N ARG A 66 -4.32 3.56 -5.14
CA ARG A 66 -2.98 3.94 -5.59
C ARG A 66 -1.97 3.87 -4.46
N GLY A 67 -0.69 3.85 -4.81
CA GLY A 67 0.39 4.13 -3.89
C GLY A 67 1.35 5.18 -4.45
N TYR A 68 1.95 5.97 -3.56
CA TYR A 68 2.81 7.09 -3.96
C TYR A 68 3.80 7.46 -2.85
N CYS A 69 4.94 8.03 -3.25
CA CYS A 69 5.98 8.48 -2.34
C CYS A 69 5.80 9.96 -2.02
N LEU A 70 5.87 10.33 -0.74
CA LEU A 70 5.85 11.73 -0.28
C LEU A 70 7.23 12.40 -0.37
N GLY A 71 8.26 11.63 -0.70
CA GLY A 71 9.63 12.08 -0.67
C GLY A 71 10.23 12.16 0.73
N SER A 72 11.54 12.33 0.73
CA SER A 72 12.41 12.28 1.89
C SER A 72 12.46 13.63 2.62
N PHE A 73 11.83 13.74 3.78
CA PHE A 73 12.14 14.85 4.72
C PHE A 73 13.44 14.56 5.49
N ILE A 74 13.77 13.28 5.63
CA ILE A 74 15.03 12.78 6.17
C ILE A 74 15.74 12.10 5.00
N PRO A 75 17.00 12.44 4.66
CA PRO A 75 17.65 11.97 3.43
C PRO A 75 17.66 10.45 3.24
N GLU A 76 17.78 9.70 4.32
CA GLU A 76 17.88 8.23 4.32
C GLU A 76 16.52 7.52 4.40
N GLU A 77 15.43 8.27 4.48
CA GLU A 77 14.08 7.74 4.66
C GLU A 77 13.16 8.17 3.51
N ASP A 78 12.32 7.25 3.06
CA ASP A 78 11.18 7.57 2.23
C ASP A 78 9.87 7.15 2.90
N ARG A 79 8.80 7.79 2.45
CA ARG A 79 7.46 7.68 3.00
C ARG A 79 6.51 7.33 1.88
N ILE A 80 6.05 6.09 1.90
CA ILE A 80 5.21 5.51 0.86
C ILE A 80 3.80 5.38 1.42
N VAL A 81 2.84 5.99 0.74
CA VAL A 81 1.44 5.96 1.13
C VAL A 81 0.71 4.96 0.26
N PHE A 82 -0.09 4.10 0.87
CA PHE A 82 -1.05 3.24 0.19
C PHE A 82 -2.45 3.77 0.48
N GLU A 83 -3.19 4.12 -0.57
CA GLU A 83 -4.52 4.70 -0.48
C GLU A 83 -5.59 3.71 -0.95
N PHE A 84 -6.66 3.64 -0.19
CA PHE A 84 -7.81 2.77 -0.40
C PHE A 84 -9.10 3.59 -0.43
N ILE A 85 -10.04 3.13 -1.23
CA ILE A 85 -11.39 3.66 -1.33
C ILE A 85 -12.37 2.66 -0.74
N CYS A 86 -13.46 3.16 -0.16
CA CYS A 86 -14.50 2.28 0.33
C CYS A 86 -15.32 1.76 -0.84
N MET A 87 -15.48 0.44 -0.90
CA MET A 87 -16.30 -0.19 -1.91
C MET A 87 -17.76 -0.24 -1.41
N PRO A 88 -18.76 -0.14 -2.32
CA PRO A 88 -20.14 -0.36 -1.96
C PRO A 88 -20.32 -1.68 -1.18
N PRO A 89 -21.14 -1.70 -0.11
CA PRO A 89 -22.09 -0.68 0.33
C PRO A 89 -21.51 0.38 1.29
N LYS A 90 -20.21 0.33 1.62
CA LYS A 90 -19.58 1.28 2.55
C LYS A 90 -19.34 2.62 1.86
N ILE A 91 -19.67 3.71 2.54
CA ILE A 91 -19.38 5.08 2.10
C ILE A 91 -18.36 5.67 3.07
N CYS A 92 -17.27 6.19 2.54
CA CYS A 92 -16.24 6.88 3.33
C CYS A 92 -16.09 8.31 2.84
N LEU A 93 -16.05 9.26 3.79
CA LEU A 93 -15.89 10.69 3.49
C LEU A 93 -14.45 11.02 3.08
N PHE A 94 -13.50 10.19 3.50
CA PHE A 94 -12.08 10.34 3.19
C PHE A 94 -11.51 8.97 2.78
N PRO A 95 -10.54 8.94 1.84
CA PRO A 95 -9.81 7.72 1.52
C PRO A 95 -9.11 7.16 2.76
N MET A 96 -9.15 5.83 2.92
CA MET A 96 -8.40 5.13 3.95
C MET A 96 -6.95 5.01 3.49
N LYS A 97 -6.00 5.16 4.41
CA LYS A 97 -4.57 5.16 4.07
C LYS A 97 -3.76 4.49 5.16
N PHE A 98 -2.68 3.84 4.77
CA PHE A 98 -1.56 3.59 5.66
C PHE A 98 -0.26 4.11 5.06
N LEU A 99 0.69 4.43 5.94
CA LEU A 99 1.98 5.00 5.60
C LEU A 99 3.09 4.01 5.95
N VAL A 100 4.00 3.76 5.02
CA VAL A 100 5.21 2.97 5.23
C VAL A 100 6.40 3.90 5.25
N ARG A 101 7.19 3.85 6.32
CA ARG A 101 8.52 4.47 6.36
C ARG A 101 9.55 3.43 5.99
N MET A 102 10.41 3.76 5.05
CA MET A 102 11.42 2.84 4.53
C MET A 102 12.79 3.53 4.51
N ASN A 103 13.83 2.80 4.88
CA ASN A 103 15.20 3.26 4.71
C ASN A 103 15.60 3.08 3.24
N ILE A 104 15.97 4.15 2.54
CA ILE A 104 16.20 4.10 1.07
C ILE A 104 17.50 3.39 0.70
N ILE A 105 18.46 3.31 1.62
CA ILE A 105 19.78 2.71 1.37
C ILE A 105 19.68 1.19 1.52
N THR A 106 19.05 0.73 2.60
CA THR A 106 18.89 -0.69 2.92
C THR A 106 17.63 -1.31 2.33
N GLN A 107 16.72 -0.48 1.81
CA GLN A 107 15.37 -0.85 1.39
C GLN A 107 14.55 -1.56 2.48
N ALA A 108 14.97 -1.43 3.74
CA ALA A 108 14.27 -2.02 4.87
C ALA A 108 13.08 -1.15 5.29
N VAL A 109 11.93 -1.79 5.55
CA VAL A 109 10.79 -1.14 6.18
C VAL A 109 11.14 -0.83 7.63
N ILE A 110 11.01 0.44 8.01
CA ILE A 110 11.25 0.95 9.37
C ILE A 110 10.00 0.76 10.22
N GLU A 111 8.85 1.21 9.70
CA GLU A 111 7.55 1.07 10.36
C GLU A 111 6.39 1.18 9.37
N VAL A 112 5.24 0.64 9.78
CA VAL A 112 3.95 0.80 9.11
C VAL A 112 3.01 1.53 10.06
N ILE A 113 2.45 2.66 9.62
CA ILE A 113 1.52 3.50 10.37
C ILE A 113 0.15 3.37 9.73
N ASP A 114 -0.77 2.66 10.40
CA ASP A 114 -2.13 2.39 9.96
C ASP A 114 -3.13 2.68 11.09
N PRO A 115 -3.98 3.73 10.99
CA PRO A 115 -4.15 4.59 9.81
C PRO A 115 -3.02 5.61 9.67
N ALA A 116 -2.74 6.02 8.43
CA ALA A 116 -1.80 7.10 8.16
C ALA A 116 -2.27 8.41 8.85
N PRO A 117 -1.33 9.28 9.28
CA PRO A 117 -1.70 10.54 9.89
C PRO A 117 -2.51 11.45 8.95
N THR A 118 -3.45 12.22 9.51
CA THR A 118 -4.41 13.05 8.75
C THR A 118 -3.76 14.16 7.91
N TRP A 119 -2.54 14.59 8.26
CA TRP A 119 -1.78 15.58 7.50
C TRP A 119 -1.11 15.01 6.24
N VAL A 120 -1.15 13.70 6.03
CA VAL A 120 -0.64 13.09 4.80
C VAL A 120 -1.52 13.53 3.63
N PRO A 121 -0.99 14.31 2.67
CA PRO A 121 -1.81 14.89 1.62
C PRO A 121 -2.52 13.79 0.84
N VAL A 122 -3.78 14.01 0.52
CA VAL A 122 -4.42 13.33 -0.60
C VAL A 122 -3.77 13.95 -1.82
N HIS A 123 -2.91 13.21 -2.52
CA HIS A 123 -2.36 13.77 -3.75
C HIS A 123 -3.55 13.98 -4.69
N GLU A 124 -3.76 15.20 -5.18
CA GLU A 124 -4.86 15.47 -6.11
C GLU A 124 -4.82 14.42 -7.24
N GLN A 125 -5.96 13.77 -7.49
CA GLN A 125 -6.19 13.18 -8.80
C GLN A 125 -5.87 14.28 -9.81
N LEU A 126 -5.03 13.98 -10.80
CA LEU A 126 -4.82 14.86 -11.95
C LEU A 126 -6.18 15.45 -12.37
N PRO A 127 -6.33 16.78 -12.44
CA PRO A 127 -7.57 17.40 -12.87
C PRO A 127 -7.80 16.99 -14.33
N GLY A 128 -8.71 16.04 -14.56
CA GLY A 128 -8.96 15.50 -15.90
C GLY A 128 -9.65 14.13 -15.98
N ALA A 129 -9.66 13.31 -14.92
CA ALA A 129 -10.41 12.04 -14.92
C ALA A 129 -11.87 12.28 -14.47
N MET A 130 -12.69 12.56 -15.47
CA MET A 130 -14.07 13.03 -15.45
C MET A 130 -15.15 12.01 -14.96
N PHE A 131 -16.18 12.58 -14.32
CA PHE A 131 -17.63 12.41 -14.60
C PHE A 131 -18.53 11.48 -13.77
N ARG A 132 -19.60 12.15 -13.31
CA ARG A 132 -20.99 11.74 -13.07
C ARG A 132 -21.43 10.40 -13.67
N LEU A 133 -22.12 9.62 -12.84
CA LEU A 133 -23.50 9.20 -13.10
C LEU A 133 -24.35 9.59 -11.89
#